data_AF-A0A6M0KZA1-F1
#
_entry.id   AF-A0A6M0KZA1-F1
#
_cell.length_a   1.000
_cell.length_b   1.000
_cell.length_c   1.000
_cell.angle_alpha   90.00
_cell.angle_beta   90.00
_cell.angle_gamma   90.00
#
_symmetry.space_group_name_H-M   'P 1'
#
loop_
_entity.id
_entity.type
_entity.pdbx_description
1 polymer ?
#
loop_
_entity_poly.entity_id
_entity_poly.type
_entity_poly.pdbx_seq_one_letter_code
_entity_poly.pdbx_strand_id
1 'polypeptide(L)'
;MQTIQLEINENYMSAFINIIENLKDEIVQNYTILNQNSSNEMVEEYMLSPKFLSDKKMFNQRFKDIQDGNAVLLSKEVYQDKMSGFIKELEAKYGDS
;
A
#
# COMPACT_ATOMS: atom_id res chain seq x y z
N MET A 1 2.75 -39.32 2.74
CA MET A 1 2.37 -37.97 2.31
C MET A 1 3.45 -37.04 2.84
N GLN A 2 4.20 -36.37 1.96
CA GLN A 2 5.30 -35.48 2.36
C GLN A 2 4.87 -34.04 2.10
N THR A 3 4.91 -33.21 3.13
CA THR A 3 4.61 -31.78 3.01
C THR A 3 5.93 -31.03 2.85
N ILE A 4 6.01 -30.18 1.82
CA ILE A 4 7.15 -29.32 1.55
C ILE A 4 6.67 -27.88 1.73
N GLN A 5 7.38 -27.09 2.53
CA GLN A 5 7.19 -25.65 2.63
C GLN A 5 8.23 -24.96 1.75
N LEU A 6 7.79 -24.03 0.92
CA LEU A 6 8.63 -23.27 0.00
C LEU A 6 8.40 -21.78 0.24
N GLU A 7 9.49 -21.04 0.41
CA GLU A 7 9.47 -19.57 0.42
C GLU A 7 9.82 -19.07 -0.98
N ILE A 8 8.99 -18.18 -1.52
CA ILE A 8 9.11 -17.72 -2.89
C ILE A 8 9.09 -16.20 -2.89
N ASN A 9 10.06 -15.61 -3.57
CA ASN A 9 10.08 -14.17 -3.79
C ASN A 9 8.87 -13.76 -4.64
N GLU A 10 8.20 -12.69 -4.25
CA GLU A 10 6.96 -12.19 -4.88
C GLU A 10 7.09 -12.00 -6.39
N ASN A 11 8.25 -11.57 -6.88
CA ASN A 11 8.53 -11.40 -8.31
C ASN A 11 8.39 -12.69 -9.15
N TYR A 12 8.46 -13.86 -8.50
CA TYR A 12 8.35 -15.17 -9.14
C TYR A 12 7.06 -15.92 -8.78
N MET A 13 6.16 -15.31 -7.98
CA MET A 13 4.95 -15.98 -7.51
C MET A 13 4.05 -16.42 -8.67
N SER A 14 3.80 -15.54 -9.65
CA SER A 14 2.98 -15.88 -10.82
C SER A 14 3.58 -17.00 -11.66
N ALA A 15 4.91 -17.01 -11.83
CA ALA A 15 5.60 -18.06 -12.57
C ALA A 15 5.52 -19.40 -11.81
N PHE A 16 5.64 -19.37 -10.49
CA PHE A 16 5.54 -20.57 -9.65
C PHE A 16 4.13 -21.17 -9.67
N ILE A 17 3.09 -20.35 -9.51
CA ILE A 17 1.68 -20.80 -9.60
C ILE A 17 1.45 -21.49 -10.95
N ASN A 18 1.89 -20.88 -12.04
CA ASN A 18 1.74 -21.41 -13.38
C ASN A 18 2.45 -22.78 -13.54
N ILE A 19 3.63 -22.95 -12.94
CA ILE A 19 4.32 -24.25 -12.92
C ILE A 19 3.49 -25.29 -12.16
N ILE A 20 2.98 -24.95 -10.96
CA ILE A 20 2.18 -25.86 -10.13
C ILE A 20 0.89 -26.29 -10.84
N GLU A 21 0.20 -25.36 -11.51
CA GLU A 21 -1.02 -25.61 -12.26
C GLU A 21 -0.80 -26.51 -13.49
N ASN A 22 0.40 -26.52 -14.06
CA ASN A 22 0.75 -27.33 -15.23
C ASN A 22 1.55 -28.60 -14.88
N LEU A 23 1.70 -28.93 -13.58
CA LEU A 23 2.24 -30.23 -13.20
C LEU A 23 1.25 -31.33 -13.61
N LYS A 24 1.79 -32.52 -13.92
CA LYS A 24 0.94 -33.68 -14.21
C LYS A 24 -0.01 -33.94 -13.04
N ASP A 25 -1.24 -34.32 -13.38
CA ASP A 25 -2.26 -34.68 -12.41
C ASP A 25 -1.70 -35.65 -11.35
N GLU A 26 -2.13 -35.48 -10.11
CA GLU A 26 -1.75 -36.25 -8.91
C GLU A 26 -0.35 -35.98 -8.31
N ILE A 27 0.49 -35.11 -8.90
CA ILE A 27 1.79 -34.73 -8.29
C ILE A 27 1.60 -33.83 -7.05
N VAL A 28 0.69 -32.86 -7.11
CA VAL A 28 0.35 -31.97 -6.00
C VAL A 28 -1.13 -32.16 -5.69
N GLN A 29 -1.43 -32.81 -4.57
CA GLN A 29 -2.81 -33.09 -4.19
C GLN A 29 -3.47 -31.91 -3.49
N ASN A 30 -2.70 -31.11 -2.74
CA ASN A 30 -3.19 -29.95 -2.01
C ASN A 30 -2.05 -28.93 -1.88
N TYR A 31 -2.34 -27.65 -2.12
CA TYR A 31 -1.44 -26.55 -1.77
C TYR A 31 -2.21 -25.49 -0.98
N THR A 32 -1.49 -24.76 -0.10
CA THR A 32 -2.05 -23.67 0.69
C THR A 32 -1.09 -22.50 0.59
N ILE A 33 -1.60 -21.36 0.11
CA ILE A 33 -0.84 -20.11 0.06
C ILE A 33 -1.06 -19.42 1.41
N LEU A 34 -0.04 -19.47 2.27
CA LEU A 34 -0.04 -18.73 3.52
C LEU A 34 0.42 -17.29 3.20
N ASN A 35 -0.52 -16.43 2.82
CA ASN A 35 -0.24 -15.00 2.72
C ASN A 35 0.12 -14.47 4.11
N GLN A 36 1.38 -14.12 4.34
CA GLN A 36 1.82 -13.44 5.58
C GLN A 36 1.22 -12.04 5.72
N ASN A 37 0.55 -11.52 4.68
CA ASN A 37 -0.34 -10.39 4.79
C ASN A 37 -1.74 -10.91 5.10
N SER A 38 -1.98 -11.25 6.37
CA SER A 38 -3.33 -11.28 6.91
C SER A 38 -3.87 -9.86 6.84
N SER A 39 -4.45 -9.54 5.68
CA SER A 39 -5.34 -8.41 5.48
C SER A 39 -6.36 -8.47 6.61
N ASN A 40 -6.33 -7.50 7.52
CA ASN A 40 -7.36 -7.44 8.54
C ASN A 40 -8.66 -7.01 7.83
N GLU A 41 -9.79 -7.48 8.33
CA GLU A 41 -11.12 -7.22 7.75
C GLU A 41 -11.37 -5.72 7.50
N MET A 42 -10.86 -4.83 8.36
CA MET A 42 -10.97 -3.38 8.20
C MET A 42 -10.20 -2.85 6.98
N VAL A 43 -9.08 -3.47 6.61
CA VAL A 43 -8.30 -3.11 5.41
C VAL A 43 -9.07 -3.51 4.16
N GLU A 44 -9.70 -4.69 4.15
CA GLU A 44 -10.53 -5.16 3.03
C GLU A 44 -11.74 -4.25 2.83
N GLU A 45 -12.45 -3.96 3.92
CA GLU A 45 -13.59 -3.03 3.92
C GLU A 45 -13.18 -1.65 3.42
N TYR A 46 -12.04 -1.11 3.88
CA TYR A 46 -11.54 0.17 3.41
C TYR A 46 -11.23 0.14 1.92
N MET A 47 -10.56 -0.90 1.42
CA MET A 47 -10.19 -1.03 0.00
C MET A 47 -11.40 -1.11 -0.93
N LEU A 48 -12.52 -1.63 -0.45
CA LEU A 48 -13.79 -1.68 -1.19
C LEU A 48 -14.58 -0.37 -1.08
N SER A 49 -14.20 0.54 -0.19
CA SER A 49 -14.93 1.78 0.03
C SER A 49 -14.74 2.79 -1.12
N PRO A 50 -15.75 3.62 -1.43
CA PRO A 50 -15.59 4.76 -2.35
C PRO A 50 -14.49 5.73 -1.89
N LYS A 51 -14.23 5.79 -0.58
CA LYS A 51 -13.18 6.60 0.01
C LYS A 51 -11.80 6.16 -0.48
N PHE A 52 -11.53 4.86 -0.56
CA PHE A 52 -10.26 4.35 -1.07
C PHE A 52 -10.02 4.76 -2.54
N LEU A 53 -11.04 4.72 -3.40
CA LEU A 53 -10.92 5.17 -4.79
C LEU A 53 -10.56 6.67 -4.87
N SER A 54 -11.19 7.49 -4.03
CA SER A 54 -10.88 8.92 -3.92
C SER A 54 -9.45 9.14 -3.43
N ASP A 55 -9.08 8.47 -2.34
CA ASP A 55 -7.75 8.60 -1.72
C ASP A 55 -6.67 8.14 -2.71
N LYS A 56 -6.87 7.01 -3.41
CA LYS A 56 -5.98 6.51 -4.46
C LYS A 56 -5.78 7.54 -5.58
N LYS A 57 -6.85 8.16 -6.07
CA LYS A 57 -6.77 9.21 -7.10
C LYS A 57 -5.98 10.42 -6.59
N MET A 58 -6.24 10.84 -5.35
CA MET A 58 -5.51 11.94 -4.71
C MET A 58 -4.02 11.62 -4.61
N PHE A 59 -3.65 10.45 -4.09
CA PHE A 59 -2.26 10.03 -3.96
C PHE A 59 -1.54 9.99 -5.31
N ASN A 60 -2.17 9.44 -6.35
CA ASN A 60 -1.59 9.41 -7.70
C ASN A 60 -1.37 10.82 -8.25
N GLN A 61 -2.32 11.73 -8.04
CA GLN A 61 -2.15 13.11 -8.47
C GLN A 61 -1.00 13.79 -7.73
N ARG A 62 -0.89 13.61 -6.40
CA ARG A 62 0.22 14.17 -5.62
C ARG A 62 1.57 13.63 -6.06
N PHE A 63 1.64 12.33 -6.35
CA PHE A 63 2.85 11.73 -6.86
C PHE A 63 3.25 12.33 -8.21
N LYS A 64 2.28 12.52 -9.11
CA LYS A 64 2.51 13.20 -10.39
C LYS A 64 2.96 14.65 -10.18
N ASP A 65 2.32 15.40 -9.28
CA ASP A 65 2.72 16.78 -8.97
C ASP A 65 4.18 16.83 -8.47
N ILE A 66 4.63 15.85 -7.70
CA ILE A 66 6.03 15.73 -7.26
C ILE A 66 6.96 15.44 -8.45
N GLN A 67 6.58 14.50 -9.32
CA GLN A 67 7.38 14.15 -10.50
C GLN A 67 7.51 15.31 -11.49
N ASP A 68 6.43 16.06 -11.70
CA ASP A 68 6.37 17.22 -12.59
C ASP A 68 7.02 18.47 -11.96
N GLY A 69 7.48 18.39 -10.70
CA GLY A 69 8.10 19.51 -9.97
C GLY A 69 7.11 20.57 -9.45
N ASN A 70 5.81 20.31 -9.56
CA ASN A 70 4.73 21.17 -9.05
C ASN A 70 4.54 21.06 -7.53
N ALA A 71 5.08 20.01 -6.91
CA ALA A 71 5.07 19.80 -5.48
C ALA A 71 6.44 19.26 -5.00
N VAL A 72 6.75 19.47 -3.72
CA VAL A 72 7.98 18.97 -3.11
C VAL A 72 7.63 17.92 -2.07
N LEU A 73 8.26 16.75 -2.15
CA LEU A 73 8.21 15.77 -1.08
C LEU A 73 9.12 16.23 0.06
N LEU A 74 8.52 16.60 1.19
CA LEU A 74 9.26 17.08 2.36
C LEU A 74 9.68 15.91 3.25
N SER A 75 10.84 16.06 3.91
CA SER A 75 11.15 15.20 5.05
C SER A 75 10.15 15.48 6.18
N LYS A 76 10.03 14.52 7.10
CA LYS A 76 9.11 14.63 8.23
C LYS A 76 9.42 15.87 9.08
N GLU A 77 10.70 16.12 9.34
CA GLU A 77 11.18 17.24 10.15
C GLU A 77 10.81 18.57 9.50
N VAL A 78 11.08 18.71 8.19
CA VAL A 78 10.76 19.94 7.44
C VAL A 78 9.26 20.15 7.35
N TYR A 79 8.48 19.08 7.17
CA TYR A 79 7.02 19.16 7.18
C TYR A 79 6.50 19.64 8.54
N GLN A 80 7.00 19.08 9.64
CA GLN A 80 6.59 19.46 10.99
C GLN A 80 6.87 20.93 11.28
N ASP A 81 8.07 21.41 10.98
CA ASP A 81 8.44 22.81 11.17
C ASP A 81 7.54 23.76 10.37
N LYS A 82 7.31 23.45 9.08
CA LYS A 82 6.43 24.26 8.23
C LYS A 82 4.98 24.26 8.72
N MET A 83 4.48 23.11 9.14
CA MET A 83 3.10 22.98 9.63
C MET A 83 2.92 23.71 10.96
N SER A 84 3.88 23.61 11.88
CA SER A 84 3.85 24.39 13.12
C SER A 84 3.90 25.89 12.86
N GLY A 85 4.69 26.35 11.89
CA GLY A 85 4.68 27.76 11.46
C GLY A 85 3.31 28.19 10.92
N PHE A 86 2.74 27.40 10.01
CA PHE A 86 1.42 27.66 9.43
C PHE A 86 0.31 27.73 10.49
N ILE A 87 0.30 26.82 11.48
CA ILE A 87 -0.67 26.84 12.57
C ILE A 87 -0.53 28.13 13.40
N LYS A 88 0.69 28.54 13.74
CA LYS A 88 0.92 29.80 14.47
C LYS A 88 0.44 31.02 13.69
N GLU A 89 0.64 31.04 12.37
CA GLU A 89 0.12 32.12 11.51
C GLU A 89 -1.40 32.15 11.48
N LEU A 90 -2.05 30.98 11.45
CA LEU A 90 -3.51 30.88 11.52
C LEU A 90 -4.03 31.40 12.87
N GLU A 91 -3.43 30.97 13.98
CA GLU A 91 -3.79 31.42 15.32
C GLU A 91 -3.58 32.94 15.47
N ALA A 92 -2.48 33.49 14.98
CA ALA A 92 -2.25 34.93 15.02
C ALA A 92 -3.26 35.73 14.18
N LYS A 93 -3.78 35.14 13.10
CA LYS A 93 -4.69 35.81 12.17
C LYS A 93 -6.17 35.69 12.57
N TYR A 94 -6.53 34.62 13.26
CA TYR A 94 -7.94 34.27 13.55
C TYR A 94 -8.21 33.92 15.02
N GLY A 95 -7.19 33.88 15.88
CA GLY A 95 -7.29 33.46 17.28
C GLY A 95 -7.86 34.50 18.25
N ASP A 96 -7.98 35.76 17.83
CA ASP A 96 -8.63 36.83 18.61
C ASP A 96 -10.13 37.01 18.23
N SER A 97 -10.82 35.93 17.83
CA SER A 97 -12.29 35.92 17.58
C SER A 97 -13.07 35.21 18.68
#